data_AF-A0A8U0QGJ6-F1
#
_entry.id   AF-A0A8U0QGJ6-F1
#
_cell.length_a   1.000
_cell.length_b   1.000
_cell.length_c   1.000
_cell.angle_alpha   90.00
_cell.angle_beta   90.00
_cell.angle_gamma   90.00
#
_symmetry.space_group_name_H-M   'P 1'
#
loop_
_entity.id
_entity.type
_entity.pdbx_description
1 polymer ?
#
loop_
_entity_poly.entity_id
_entity_poly.type
_entity_poly.pdbx_seq_one_letter_code
_entity_poly.pdbx_strand_id
1 'polypeptide(L)' 'MTTTTLERTEGLSVLNQAMAAIKEKIEEKRGVFNIQMEAKVVTDIDETELARQLEQLERENAEVDGDDEDGEMEAKAED' A
#
# COMPACT_ATOMS: atom_id res chain seq x y z
N MET A 1 -12.40 0.60 -3.29
CA MET A 1 -13.36 1.46 -4.00
C MET A 1 -12.79 2.86 -3.99
N THR A 2 -12.75 3.56 -5.13
CA THR A 2 -12.22 4.92 -5.26
C THR A 2 -13.35 5.85 -5.70
N THR A 3 -13.50 6.99 -5.04
CA THR A 3 -14.54 7.97 -5.33
C THR A 3 -13.92 9.37 -5.30
N THR A 4 -14.10 10.14 -6.38
CA THR A 4 -13.69 11.54 -6.45
C THR A 4 -14.83 12.43 -5.98
N THR A 5 -14.56 13.32 -5.02
CA THR A 5 -15.55 14.27 -4.47
C THR A 5 -14.88 15.61 -4.18
N LEU A 6 -15.65 16.70 -4.29
CA LEU A 6 -15.22 18.02 -3.78
C LEU A 6 -15.46 18.13 -2.27
N GLU A 7 -16.53 17.51 -1.77
CA GLU A 7 -16.93 17.49 -0.35
C GLU A 7 -16.26 16.31 0.36
N ARG A 8 -15.12 16.56 0.98
CA ARG A 8 -14.25 15.52 1.59
C ARG A 8 -14.96 14.72 2.69
N THR A 9 -15.62 15.42 3.61
CA THR A 9 -16.27 14.80 4.77
C THR A 9 -17.51 14.01 4.36
N GLU A 10 -18.34 14.60 3.49
CA GLU A 10 -19.56 13.95 3.02
C GLU A 10 -19.23 12.72 2.17
N GLY A 11 -18.28 12.83 1.24
CA GLY A 11 -17.90 11.71 0.39
C GLY A 11 -17.30 10.54 1.16
N LEU A 12 -16.55 10.80 2.25
CA LEU A 12 -16.03 9.75 3.11
C LEU A 12 -17.15 9.06 3.91
N SER A 13 -18.16 9.82 4.35
CA SER A 13 -19.35 9.26 4.99
C SER A 13 -20.13 8.35 4.02
N VAL A 14 -20.39 8.82 2.80
CA VAL A 14 -21.09 8.07 1.76
C VAL A 14 -20.33 6.80 1.39
N LEU A 15 -19.01 6.87 1.26
CA LEU A 15 -18.18 5.70 0.95
C LEU A 15 -18.25 4.64 2.05
N ASN A 16 -18.24 5.05 3.32
CA ASN A 16 -18.42 4.13 4.45
C ASN A 16 -19.82 3.49 4.47
N GLN A 17 -20.86 4.25 4.18
CA GLN A 17 -22.23 3.72 4.07
C GLN A 17 -22.34 2.70 2.93
N ALA A 18 -21.72 2.97 1.78
CA ALA A 18 -21.67 2.02 0.67
C ALA A 18 -20.94 0.73 1.05
N MET A 19 -19.81 0.82 1.76
CA MET A 19 -19.10 -0.37 2.25
C MET A 19 -19.93 -1.19 3.24
N ALA A 20 -20.68 -0.53 4.13
CA ALA A 20 -21.59 -1.21 5.05
C ALA A 20 -22.71 -1.96 4.31
N ALA A 21 -23.33 -1.32 3.32
CA ALA A 21 -24.37 -1.95 2.50
C ALA A 21 -23.82 -3.15 1.69
N ILE A 22 -22.60 -3.04 1.15
CA ILE A 22 -21.93 -4.15 0.45
C ILE A 22 -21.66 -5.31 1.42
N LYS A 23 -21.15 -5.01 2.62
CA LYS A 23 -20.91 -6.00 3.66
C LYS A 23 -22.18 -6.78 3.99
N GLU A 24 -23.29 -6.08 4.25
CA GLU A 24 -24.58 -6.68 4.54
C GLU A 24 -25.03 -7.63 3.42
N LYS A 25 -24.91 -7.21 2.16
CA LYS A 25 -25.28 -8.04 1.00
C LYS A 25 -24.40 -9.26 0.79
N ILE A 26 -23.12 -9.18 1.15
CA ILE A 26 -22.20 -10.32 1.08
C ILE A 26 -22.48 -11.31 2.21
N GLU A 27 -22.69 -10.81 3.44
CA GLU A 27 -23.01 -11.63 4.61
C GLU A 27 -24.37 -12.31 4.48
N GLU A 28 -25.37 -11.66 3.85
CA GLU A 28 -26.68 -12.25 3.52
C GLU A 28 -26.53 -13.53 2.68
N LYS A 29 -25.52 -13.57 1.80
CA LYS A 29 -25.21 -14.72 0.94
C LYS A 29 -24.22 -15.71 1.58
N ARG A 30 -23.97 -15.59 2.88
CA ARG A 30 -22.98 -16.38 3.65
C ARG A 30 -21.53 -16.20 3.16
N GLY A 31 -21.24 -15.07 2.51
CA GLY A 31 -19.88 -14.67 2.15
C GLY A 31 -19.17 -13.97 3.30
N VAL A 32 -17.86 -13.79 3.19
CA VAL A 32 -17.04 -13.03 4.14
C VAL A 32 -16.54 -11.76 3.45
N PHE A 33 -16.71 -10.61 4.10
CA PHE A 33 -16.22 -9.33 3.62
C PHE A 33 -15.25 -8.72 4.63
N ASN A 34 -13.98 -8.60 4.23
CA ASN A 34 -12.92 -8.01 5.04
C ASN A 34 -12.42 -6.72 4.39
N ILE A 35 -12.38 -5.64 5.17
CA ILE A 35 -11.79 -4.36 4.77
C ILE A 35 -10.29 -4.44 5.08
N GLN A 36 -9.45 -4.42 4.04
CA GLN A 36 -7.98 -4.40 4.22
C GLN A 36 -7.45 -2.99 4.53
N MET A 37 -8.14 -1.96 4.04
CA MET A 37 -7.78 -0.56 4.23
C MET A 37 -9.06 0.26 4.38
N GLU A 38 -9.16 1.03 5.46
CA GLU A 38 -10.27 1.93 5.68
C GLU A 38 -10.30 3.07 4.65
N ALA A 39 -11.49 3.61 4.40
CA ALA A 39 -11.65 4.75 3.51
C ALA A 39 -10.87 5.96 4.05
N LYS A 40 -9.95 6.49 3.24
CA LYS A 40 -9.15 7.67 3.55
C LYS A 40 -9.33 8.72 2.46
N VAL A 41 -9.39 9.99 2.87
CA VAL A 41 -9.36 11.11 1.91
C VAL A 41 -7.94 11.24 1.41
N VAL A 42 -7.77 11.25 0.09
CA VAL A 42 -6.52 11.58 -0.57
C VAL A 42 -6.69 12.91 -1.30
N THR A 43 -5.66 13.75 -1.30
CA THR A 43 -5.61 14.97 -2.11
C THR A 43 -4.63 14.76 -3.28
N ASP A 44 -4.81 15.50 -4.37
CA ASP A 44 -3.88 15.44 -5.53
C ASP A 44 -2.43 15.78 -5.13
N ILE A 45 -2.27 16.60 -4.08
CA ILE A 45 -0.96 16.94 -3.50
C ILE A 45 -0.37 15.72 -2.79
N ASP A 46 -1.17 15.03 -1.98
CA ASP A 46 -0.72 13.82 -1.26
C ASP A 46 -0.31 12.72 -2.23
N GLU A 47 -1.04 12.55 -3.35
CA GLU A 47 -0.69 11.58 -4.38
C GLU A 47 0.64 11.92 -5.07
N THR A 48 0.89 13.20 -5.34
CA THR A 48 2.13 13.67 -5.96
C THR A 48 3.33 13.50 -5.01
N GLU A 49 3.15 13.81 -3.72
CA GLU A 49 4.19 13.65 -2.72
C GLU A 49 4.49 12.17 -2.46
N LEU A 50 3.46 11.35 -2.33
CA LEU A 50 3.61 9.90 -2.16
C LEU A 50 4.32 9.27 -3.36
N ALA A 51 3.99 9.69 -4.59
CA ALA A 51 4.68 9.19 -5.79
C ALA A 51 6.17 9.52 -5.78
N ARG A 52 6.54 10.74 -5.35
CA ARG A 52 7.96 11.12 -5.20
C ARG A 52 8.67 10.30 -4.12
N GLN A 53 8.02 10.09 -2.98
CA GLN A 53 8.58 9.27 -1.90
C GLN A 53 8.76 7.82 -2.34
N LEU A 54 7.80 7.25 -3.08
CA LEU A 54 7.90 5.91 -3.64
C LEU A 54 9.03 5.80 -4.66
N GLU A 55 9.19 6.78 -5.56
CA GLU A 55 10.29 6.80 -6.54
C GLU A 55 11.66 6.93 -5.85
N GLN A 56 11.75 7.74 -4.79
CA GLN A 56 12.96 7.87 -3.96
C GLN A 56 13.30 6.53 -3.30
N LEU A 57 12.31 5.89 -2.65
CA LEU A 57 12.48 4.60 -1.98
C LEU A 57 12.81 3.47 -2.98
N GLU A 58 12.26 3.51 -4.20
CA GLU A 58 12.58 2.54 -5.26
C GLU A 58 14.03 2.68 -5.71
N ARG A 59 14.54 3.91 -5.88
CA ARG A 59 15.95 4.16 -6.18
C ARG A 59 16.86 3.69 -5.04
N GLU A 60 16.54 4.05 -3.80
CA GLU A 60 17.34 3.65 -2.64
C GLU A 60 17.38 2.13 -2.47
N ASN A 61 16.27 1.41 -2.70
CA ASN A 61 16.26 -0.05 -2.66
C ASN A 61 16.99 -0.69 -3.85
N ALA A 62 16.97 -0.06 -5.04
CA ALA A 62 17.71 -0.54 -6.20
C ALA A 62 19.23 -0.32 -6.08
N GLU A 63 19.66 0.69 -5.30
CA GLU A 63 21.07 0.96 -5.00
C GLU A 63 21.63 0.05 -3.87
N VAL A 64 20.77 -0.74 -3.21
CA VAL A 64 21.14 -1.78 -2.21
C VAL A 64 21.13 -3.16 -2.88
N ASP A 65 21.69 -3.28 -4.08
CA ASP A 65 21.99 -4.57 -4.71
C ASP A 65 23.43 -4.95 -4.31
N GLY A 66 23.55 -6.02 -3.51
CA GLY A 66 24.68 -6.27 -2.64
C GLY A 66 26.04 -6.49 -3.32
N ASP A 67 26.98 -5.59 -3.03
CA ASP A 67 28.41 -5.85 -3.18
C ASP A 67 29.17 -5.22 -2.01
N ASP A 68 29.17 -5.91 -0.86
CA ASP A 68 30.22 -5.87 0.19
C ASP A 68 30.02 -7.07 1.15
N GLU A 69 29.72 -8.26 0.61
CA GLU A 69 30.14 -9.52 1.25
C GLU A 69 31.13 -10.19 0.28
N ASP A 70 32.28 -9.55 0.16
CA ASP A 70 33.49 -10.12 -0.42
C ASP A 70 33.76 -11.45 0.31
N GLY A 71 33.52 -12.55 -0.40
CA GLY A 71 33.62 -13.90 0.08
C GLY A 71 35.06 -14.31 0.36
N GLU A 72 35.67 -13.75 1.40
CA GLU A 72 36.89 -14.28 2.04
C GLU A 72 36.58 -15.57 2.80
N MET A 73 36.05 -16.60 2.11
CA MET A 73 36.24 -17.97 2.54
C MET A 73 37.59 -18.42 1.98
N GLU A 74 38.66 -17.95 2.64
CA GLU A 74 40.03 -18.33 2.33
C GLU A 74 40.14 -19.86 2.48
N ALA A 75 40.14 -20.54 1.33
CA ALA A 75 40.49 -21.93 1.22
C ALA A 75 41.92 -22.13 1.72
N LYS A 76 42.09 -22.68 2.92
CA LYS A 76 43.33 -23.35 3.32
C LYS A 76 43.08 -24.86 3.38
N ALA A 77 43.22 -25.48 2.22
CA ALA A 77 43.64 -26.86 2.09
C ALA A 77 45.18 -26.92 2.05
N GLU A 78 45.76 -28.02 2.55
CA GLU A 78 47.18 -28.45 2.48
C GLU A 78 48.12 -27.70 3.45
N ASP A 79 48.95 -28.30 4.32
CA ASP A 79 49.48 -29.65 4.57
C ASP A 79 49.71 -29.81 6.10
#